data_AF-A0A934A6Q6-F1
#
_entry.id   AF-A0A934A6Q6-F1
#
_cell.length_a   1.000
_cell.length_b   1.000
_cell.length_c   1.000
_cell.angle_alpha   90.00
_cell.angle_beta   90.00
_cell.angle_gamma   90.00
#
_symmetry.space_group_name_H-M   'P 1'
#
loop_
_entity.id
_entity.type
_entity.pdbx_description
1 polymer ?
#
loop_
_entity_poly.entity_id
_entity_poly.type
_entity_poly.pdbx_seq_one_letter_code
_entity_poly.pdbx_strand_id
1 'polypeptide(L)'
;MDYLLSWIMKYWFSLTSVMSLYWGFRGGWMEYWKCKQLMNREPTLFTSFVWITYQFIFNFVGSVMGWCCTYVLIDRIQNNFPMSLNISDFVLFFISFLGITGHLPQSLYGIVVSIGSLMNAATNKIVK
;
A
#
# COMPACT_ATOMS: atom_id res chain seq x y z
N MET A 1 -14.73 14.92 -20.11
CA MET A 1 -13.96 14.33 -18.99
C MET A 1 -14.81 14.27 -17.73
N ASP A 2 -15.63 15.29 -17.49
CA ASP A 2 -16.42 15.47 -16.26
C ASP A 2 -17.41 14.36 -15.94
N TYR A 3 -18.05 13.76 -16.95
CA TYR A 3 -19.02 12.67 -16.74
C TYR A 3 -18.37 11.40 -16.15
N LEU A 4 -17.23 10.98 -16.73
CA LEU A 4 -16.50 9.81 -16.24
C LEU A 4 -15.99 10.03 -14.82
N LEU A 5 -15.41 11.20 -14.55
CA LEU A 5 -14.87 11.51 -13.24
C LEU A 5 -15.96 11.61 -12.17
N SER A 6 -17.08 12.26 -12.49
CA SER A 6 -18.26 12.32 -11.60
C SER A 6 -18.82 10.94 -11.28
N TRP A 7 -18.85 10.05 -12.29
CA TRP A 7 -19.25 8.66 -12.09
C TRP A 7 -18.29 7.91 -11.17
N ILE A 8 -16.97 8.04 -11.39
CA ILE A 8 -15.94 7.43 -10.52
C ILE A 8 -16.09 7.93 -9.08
N MET A 9 -16.30 9.23 -8.89
CA MET A 9 -16.44 9.84 -7.55
C MET A 9 -17.73 9.40 -6.85
N LYS A 10 -18.83 9.23 -7.60
CA LYS A 10 -20.10 8.71 -7.07
C LYS A 10 -19.95 7.30 -6.49
N TYR A 11 -19.15 6.44 -7.12
CA TYR A 11 -18.92 5.06 -6.68
C TYR A 11 -17.60 4.87 -5.94
N TRP A 12 -16.91 5.96 -5.58
CA TRP A 12 -15.55 5.93 -5.03
C TRP A 12 -15.44 5.09 -3.78
N PHE A 13 -16.34 5.31 -2.83
CA PHE A 13 -16.33 4.61 -1.54
C PHE A 13 -16.55 3.11 -1.72
N SER A 14 -17.51 2.73 -2.59
CA SER A 14 -17.78 1.32 -2.90
C SER A 14 -16.57 0.67 -3.57
N LEU A 15 -15.96 1.34 -4.54
CA LEU A 15 -14.81 0.83 -5.27
C LEU A 15 -13.58 0.69 -4.35
N THR A 16 -13.33 1.70 -3.51
CA THR A 16 -12.29 1.68 -2.47
C THR A 16 -12.50 0.51 -1.51
N SER A 17 -13.73 0.31 -1.04
CA SER A 17 -14.06 -0.76 -0.09
C SER A 17 -13.87 -2.14 -0.71
N VAL A 18 -14.42 -2.37 -1.91
CA VAL A 18 -14.30 -3.64 -2.62
C VAL A 18 -12.85 -3.97 -2.94
N MET A 19 -12.10 -3.01 -3.49
CA MET A 19 -10.68 -3.22 -3.81
C MET A 19 -9.84 -3.46 -2.55
N SER A 20 -10.10 -2.73 -1.47
CA SER A 20 -9.34 -2.91 -0.22
C SER A 20 -9.63 -4.25 0.44
N LEU A 21 -10.89 -4.72 0.41
CA LEU A 21 -11.23 -6.06 0.83
C LEU A 21 -10.54 -7.12 -0.04
N TYR A 22 -10.58 -6.96 -1.37
CA TYR A 22 -9.90 -7.86 -2.29
C TYR A 22 -8.40 -7.99 -1.95
N TRP A 23 -7.70 -6.87 -1.78
CA TRP A 23 -6.28 -6.88 -1.44
C TRP A 23 -5.99 -7.42 -0.04
N GLY A 24 -6.84 -7.11 0.95
CA GLY A 24 -6.77 -7.70 2.28
C GLY A 24 -6.85 -9.23 2.23
N PHE A 25 -7.90 -9.76 1.61
CA PHE A 25 -8.10 -11.22 1.50
C PHE A 25 -7.00 -11.89 0.67
N ARG A 26 -6.62 -11.29 -0.47
CA ARG A 26 -5.55 -11.80 -1.33
C ARG A 26 -4.23 -11.89 -0.55
N GLY A 27 -3.88 -10.86 0.21
CA GLY A 27 -2.68 -10.81 1.03
C GLY A 27 -2.66 -11.89 2.11
N GLY A 28 -3.75 -12.00 2.88
CA GLY A 28 -3.91 -13.06 3.88
C GLY A 28 -3.82 -14.47 3.28
N TRP A 29 -4.46 -14.70 2.14
CA TRP A 29 -4.44 -16.00 1.45
C TRP A 29 -3.05 -16.38 0.95
N MET A 30 -2.37 -15.49 0.22
CA MET A 30 -1.04 -15.79 -0.35
C MET A 30 0.00 -16.06 0.74
N GLU A 31 -0.05 -15.33 1.85
CA GLU A 31 0.93 -15.51 2.93
C GLU A 31 0.68 -16.73 3.81
N TYR A 32 -0.57 -17.20 3.92
CA TYR A 32 -0.84 -18.49 4.54
C TYR A 32 -0.09 -19.63 3.82
N TRP A 33 -0.14 -19.65 2.48
CA TRP A 33 0.55 -20.67 1.68
C TRP A 33 2.06 -20.58 1.81
N LYS A 34 2.63 -19.37 1.78
CA LYS A 34 4.07 -19.16 2.00
C LYS A 34 4.51 -19.61 3.40
N CYS A 35 3.73 -19.30 4.42
CA CYS A 35 4.01 -19.70 5.80
C CYS A 35 4.02 -21.23 5.95
N LYS A 36 3.04 -21.92 5.35
CA LYS A 36 3.00 -23.39 5.29
C LYS A 36 4.22 -23.97 4.57
N GLN A 37 4.67 -23.34 3.49
CA GLN A 37 5.86 -23.77 2.74
C GLN A 37 7.17 -23.55 3.51
N LEU A 38 7.32 -22.42 4.21
CA LEU A 38 8.56 -22.05 4.90
C LEU A 38 8.83 -22.89 6.16
N MET A 39 7.78 -23.27 6.90
CA MET A 39 7.96 -23.92 8.20
C MET A 39 8.14 -25.44 8.12
N ASN A 40 7.92 -26.08 6.96
CA ASN A 40 7.91 -27.55 6.80
C ASN A 40 7.05 -28.29 7.86
N ARG A 41 6.12 -27.59 8.50
CA ARG A 41 5.20 -28.09 9.53
C ARG A 41 3.89 -27.31 9.44
N GLU A 42 2.80 -27.93 9.86
CA GLU A 42 1.52 -27.23 9.91
C GLU A 42 1.54 -26.18 11.02
N PRO A 43 1.30 -24.89 10.71
CA PRO A 43 1.14 -23.87 11.73
C PRO A 43 -0.04 -24.20 12.64
N THR A 44 0.04 -23.81 13.91
CA THR A 44 -1.15 -23.85 14.77
C THR A 44 -2.24 -22.95 14.19
N LEU A 45 -3.51 -23.28 14.46
CA LEU A 45 -4.64 -22.46 14.03
C LEU A 45 -4.52 -21.01 14.51
N PHE A 46 -4.07 -20.82 15.75
CA PHE A 46 -3.88 -19.48 16.33
C PHE A 46 -2.79 -18.70 15.60
N THR A 47 -1.61 -19.30 15.37
CA THR A 47 -0.52 -18.64 14.63
C THR A 47 -0.95 -18.29 13.20
N SER A 48 -1.65 -19.20 12.52
CA SER A 48 -2.19 -18.96 11.18
C SER A 48 -3.18 -17.80 11.18
N PHE A 49 -4.11 -17.78 12.13
CA PHE A 49 -5.12 -16.75 12.25
C PHE A 49 -4.51 -15.37 12.51
N VAL A 50 -3.56 -15.26 13.44
CA VAL A 50 -2.85 -14.00 13.73
C VAL A 50 -2.11 -13.51 12.49
N TRP A 51 -1.40 -14.39 11.79
CA TRP A 51 -0.63 -14.03 10.60
C TRP A 51 -1.52 -13.58 9.44
N ILE A 52 -2.59 -14.33 9.15
CA ILE A 52 -3.57 -13.98 8.11
C ILE A 52 -4.24 -12.65 8.44
N THR A 53 -4.64 -12.45 9.70
CA THR A 53 -5.30 -11.21 10.14
C THR A 53 -4.35 -10.02 10.02
N TYR A 54 -3.09 -10.17 10.43
CA TYR A 54 -2.07 -9.13 10.26
C TYR A 54 -1.91 -8.76 8.79
N GLN A 55 -1.73 -9.75 7.91
CA GLN A 55 -1.56 -9.51 6.46
C GLN A 55 -2.83 -8.90 5.84
N PHE A 56 -4.02 -9.35 6.26
CA PHE A 56 -5.27 -8.76 5.84
C PHE A 56 -5.33 -7.28 6.20
N ILE A 57 -5.10 -6.93 7.47
CA ILE A 57 -5.17 -5.55 7.95
C ILE A 57 -4.13 -4.69 7.22
N PHE A 58 -2.89 -5.16 7.07
CA PHE A 58 -1.83 -4.40 6.42
C PHE A 58 -2.15 -4.08 4.96
N ASN A 59 -2.58 -5.08 4.17
CA ASN A 59 -2.92 -4.88 2.77
C ASN A 59 -4.22 -4.09 2.60
N PHE A 60 -5.22 -4.32 3.47
CA PHE A 60 -6.48 -3.58 3.50
C PHE A 60 -6.22 -2.09 3.77
N VAL A 61 -5.51 -1.76 4.85
CA VAL A 61 -5.19 -0.38 5.22
C VAL A 61 -4.31 0.27 4.16
N GLY A 62 -3.31 -0.43 3.62
CA GLY A 62 -2.49 0.05 2.52
C GLY A 62 -3.32 0.44 1.29
N SER A 63 -4.29 -0.41 0.92
CA SER A 63 -5.25 -0.13 -0.15
C SER A 63 -6.15 1.06 0.16
N VAL A 64 -6.75 1.12 1.34
CA VAL A 64 -7.59 2.26 1.75
C VAL A 64 -6.79 3.56 1.67
N MET A 65 -5.56 3.59 2.20
CA MET A 65 -4.70 4.78 2.14
C MET A 65 -4.35 5.16 0.70
N GLY A 66 -4.06 4.17 -0.16
CA GLY A 66 -3.83 4.39 -1.59
C GLY A 66 -5.00 5.09 -2.27
N TRP A 67 -6.22 4.58 -2.05
CA TRP A 67 -7.44 5.20 -2.52
C TRP A 67 -7.62 6.60 -1.91
N CYS A 68 -7.43 6.81 -0.61
CA CYS A 68 -7.49 8.17 -0.04
C CYS A 68 -6.52 9.14 -0.72
N CYS A 69 -5.28 8.73 -1.02
CA CYS A 69 -4.33 9.53 -1.78
C CYS A 69 -4.84 9.81 -3.20
N THR A 70 -5.38 8.82 -3.91
CA THR A 70 -5.95 9.03 -5.24
C THR A 70 -7.10 10.04 -5.23
N TYR A 71 -7.94 10.03 -4.19
CA TYR A 71 -9.04 10.98 -4.03
C TYR A 71 -8.51 12.41 -3.93
N VAL A 72 -7.49 12.62 -3.08
CA VAL A 72 -6.83 13.92 -2.93
C VAL A 72 -6.19 14.37 -4.24
N LEU A 73 -5.57 13.45 -4.99
CA LEU A 73 -4.96 13.76 -6.28
C LEU A 73 -6.01 14.20 -7.32
N ILE A 74 -7.14 13.49 -7.38
CA ILE A 74 -8.27 13.84 -8.25
C ILE A 74 -8.83 15.21 -7.88
N ASP A 75 -9.11 15.44 -6.59
CA ASP A 75 -9.64 16.71 -6.10
C ASP A 75 -8.72 17.89 -6.44
N ARG A 76 -7.39 17.71 -6.24
CA ARG A 76 -6.40 18.72 -6.63
C ARG A 76 -6.44 19.03 -8.12
N ILE A 77 -6.53 18.01 -8.98
CA ILE A 77 -6.56 18.16 -10.44
C ILE A 77 -7.83 18.92 -10.87
N GLN A 78 -8.98 18.62 -10.25
CA GLN A 78 -10.24 19.28 -10.56
C GLN A 78 -10.25 20.74 -10.12
N ASN A 79 -9.75 21.04 -8.92
CA ASN A 79 -9.87 22.37 -8.32
C ASN A 79 -8.75 23.36 -8.73
N ASN A 80 -7.61 22.87 -9.24
CA ASN A 80 -6.44 23.72 -9.53
C ASN A 80 -6.01 23.69 -11.00
N PHE A 81 -6.93 23.50 -11.95
CA PHE A 81 -6.57 23.52 -13.37
C PHE A 81 -6.43 24.96 -13.91
N PRO A 82 -5.34 25.32 -14.62
CA PRO A 82 -4.16 24.51 -14.96
C PRO A 82 -3.21 24.32 -13.76
N MET A 83 -2.82 23.06 -13.51
CA MET A 83 -2.05 22.68 -12.32
C MET A 83 -0.54 22.86 -12.54
N SER A 84 0.13 23.50 -11.58
CA SER A 84 1.58 23.39 -11.42
C SER A 84 1.90 22.10 -10.67
N LEU A 85 2.48 21.12 -11.35
CA LEU A 85 2.88 19.84 -10.74
C LEU A 85 4.04 20.06 -9.76
N ASN A 86 3.82 19.75 -8.50
CA ASN A 86 4.84 19.81 -7.46
C ASN A 86 5.39 18.42 -7.13
N ILE A 87 6.55 18.37 -6.47
CA ILE A 87 7.13 17.11 -5.98
C ILE A 87 6.18 16.35 -5.05
N SER A 88 5.31 17.07 -4.31
CA SER A 88 4.31 16.45 -3.45
C SER A 88 3.25 15.68 -4.24
N ASP A 89 2.85 16.14 -5.42
CA ASP A 89 1.89 15.44 -6.28
C ASP A 89 2.52 14.16 -6.85
N PHE A 90 3.80 14.21 -7.19
CA PHE A 90 4.56 13.03 -7.60
C PHE A 90 4.62 11.99 -6.47
N VAL A 91 5.02 12.40 -5.25
CA VAL A 91 5.03 11.49 -4.08
C VAL A 91 3.65 10.90 -3.81
N LEU A 92 2.60 11.72 -3.89
CA LEU A 92 1.22 11.30 -3.65
C LEU A 92 0.73 10.33 -4.73
N PHE A 93 1.15 10.50 -5.98
CA PHE A 93 0.92 9.54 -7.06
C PHE A 93 1.58 8.19 -6.79
N PHE A 94 2.84 8.17 -6.35
CA PHE A 94 3.52 6.90 -6.01
C PHE A 94 2.88 6.19 -4.82
N ILE A 95 2.52 6.94 -3.77
CA ILE A 95 1.82 6.37 -2.60
C ILE A 95 0.45 5.83 -3.00
N SER A 96 -0.29 6.56 -3.83
CA SER A 96 -1.57 6.14 -4.39
C SER A 96 -1.42 4.84 -5.18
N PHE A 97 -0.45 4.77 -6.10
CA PHE A 97 -0.19 3.60 -6.94
C PHE A 97 0.18 2.35 -6.12
N LEU A 98 1.13 2.49 -5.20
CA LEU A 98 1.55 1.40 -4.31
C LEU A 98 0.42 1.00 -3.35
N GLY A 99 -0.36 1.98 -2.90
CA GLY A 99 -1.47 1.78 -2.00
C GLY A 99 -2.59 0.99 -2.66
N ILE A 100 -3.11 1.46 -3.81
CA ILE A 100 -4.20 0.79 -4.56
C ILE A 100 -3.90 -0.69 -4.83
N THR A 101 -2.63 -1.05 -4.98
CA THR A 101 -2.18 -2.43 -5.23
C THR A 101 -1.91 -3.24 -3.95
N GLY A 102 -2.19 -2.71 -2.77
CA GLY A 102 -1.92 -3.35 -1.48
C GLY A 102 -0.43 -3.47 -1.13
N HIS A 103 0.48 -2.98 -1.97
CA HIS A 103 1.93 -3.15 -1.81
C HIS A 103 2.61 -2.01 -1.03
N LEU A 104 1.86 -0.97 -0.64
CA LEU A 104 2.40 0.17 0.08
C LEU A 104 3.17 -0.22 1.35
N PRO A 105 2.63 -1.05 2.26
CA PRO A 105 3.39 -1.39 3.46
C PRO A 105 4.66 -2.20 3.19
N GLN A 106 4.63 -3.12 2.21
CA GLN A 106 5.81 -3.89 1.81
C GLN A 106 6.89 -2.99 1.22
N SER A 107 6.48 -2.01 0.41
CA SER A 107 7.38 -1.04 -0.22
C SER A 107 8.01 -0.13 0.84
N LEU A 108 7.22 0.34 1.82
CA LEU A 108 7.72 1.14 2.94
C LEU A 108 8.74 0.36 3.78
N TYR A 109 8.46 -0.91 4.07
CA TYR A 109 9.42 -1.77 4.75
C TYR A 109 10.74 -1.88 3.97
N GLY A 110 10.68 -2.13 2.66
CA GLY A 110 11.86 -2.20 1.80
C GLY A 110 12.68 -0.90 1.77
N ILE A 111 12.01 0.26 1.75
CA ILE A 111 12.65 1.57 1.82
C ILE A 111 13.36 1.74 3.17
N VAL A 112 12.68 1.46 4.28
CA VAL A 112 13.25 1.61 5.64
C VAL A 112 14.49 0.71 5.80
N VAL A 113 14.42 -0.55 5.35
CA VAL A 113 15.56 -1.48 5.39
C VAL A 113 16.72 -0.98 4.52
N SER A 114 16.43 -0.46 3.33
CA SER A 114 17.44 0.05 2.40
C SER A 114 18.13 1.32 2.95
N ILE A 115 17.37 2.21 3.59
CA ILE A 115 17.94 3.41 4.24
C ILE A 115 18.83 2.98 5.41
N GLY A 116 18.35 2.04 6.24
CA GLY A 116 19.14 1.51 7.36
C GLY A 116 20.46 0.88 6.92
N SER A 117 20.47 0.12 5.82
CA SER A 117 21.70 -0.48 5.30
C SER A 117 22.69 0.55 4.74
N LEU A 118 22.20 1.57 4.04
CA LEU A 118 23.02 2.70 3.55
C LEU A 118 23.65 3.49 4.70
N MET A 119 22.88 3.78 5.76
CA MET A 119 23.38 4.47 6.94
C MET A 119 24.47 3.66 7.65
N ASN A 120 24.27 2.35 7.81
CA ASN A 120 25.29 1.47 8.40
C ASN A 120 26.57 1.43 7.57
N ALA A 121 26.45 1.38 6.24
CA ALA A 121 27.60 1.42 5.33
C ALA A 121 28.36 2.75 5.42
N ALA A 122 27.64 3.88 5.49
CA ALA A 122 28.24 5.21 5.64
C ALA A 122 28.99 5.34 6.97
N THR A 123 28.38 4.92 8.08
CA THR A 123 29.01 4.95 9.42
C THR A 123 30.29 4.12 9.48
N ASN A 124 30.27 2.90 8.92
CA ASN A 124 31.46 2.04 8.88
C ASN A 124 32.61 2.61 8.04
N LYS A 125 32.32 3.49 7.07
CA LYS A 125 33.33 4.16 6.25
C LYS A 125 33.94 5.37 6.96
N ILE A 126 33.22 6.01 7.87
CA ILE A 126 33.70 7.18 8.64
C ILE A 126 34.58 6.75 9.82
N VAL A 127 34.29 5.59 10.43
CA VAL A 127 35.02 5.07 11.60
C VAL A 127 36.39 4.46 11.22
N LYS A 128 36.62 4.15 9.94
CA LYS A 128 37.90 3.67 9.41
C LYS A 128 38.73 4.83 8.86
#